data_AF-A0A838QPD0-F1
#
_entry.id   AF-A0A838QPD0-F1
#
_cell.length_a   1.000
_cell.length_b   1.000
_cell.length_c   1.000
_cell.angle_alpha   90.00
_cell.angle_beta   90.00
_cell.angle_gamma   90.00
#
_symmetry.space_group_name_H-M   'P 1'
#
loop_
_entity.id
_entity.type
_entity.pdbx_description
1 polymer ?
#
loop_
_entity_poly.entity_id
_entity_poly.type
_entity_poly.pdbx_seq_one_letter_code
_entity_poly.pdbx_strand_id
1 'polypeptide(L)'
;AQAALTRVMREAKGPIFIHCHHGKHRGPAAAAVACMAAGKMTRAEAADFMKLAGTGKEYAGLWRDVAAFQPLADDAKLPELVEIAEVDSLAGAMALLDRAWDGLKLCQAAGWKTPKDHADLAPKQQALLVLEGFKESRRNLENDDPQMTKWLEEAMAQAEQLHQSLQAGRTDEATRPYKALEAACLRCHEQYRN
;
A
#
# COMPACT_ATOMS: atom_id res chain seq x y z
N ALA A 1 16.39 0.68 -0.07
CA ALA A 1 15.87 -0.16 -1.18
C ALA A 1 16.70 -0.06 -2.46
N GLN A 2 17.02 1.13 -2.99
CA GLN A 2 17.69 1.29 -4.30
C GLN A 2 19.04 0.56 -4.41
N ALA A 3 19.91 0.60 -3.38
CA ALA A 3 21.17 -0.14 -3.39
C ALA A 3 20.99 -1.66 -3.43
N ALA A 4 19.96 -2.20 -2.77
CA ALA A 4 19.63 -3.62 -2.84
C ALA A 4 19.14 -4.01 -4.24
N LEU A 5 18.30 -3.17 -4.87
CA LEU A 5 17.91 -3.36 -6.27
C LEU A 5 19.12 -3.34 -7.20
N THR A 6 20.06 -2.41 -7.02
CA THR A 6 21.31 -2.38 -7.77
C THR A 6 22.10 -3.68 -7.61
N ARG A 7 22.19 -4.22 -6.39
CA ARG A 7 22.87 -5.51 -6.14
C ARG A 7 22.21 -6.65 -6.88
N VAL A 8 20.89 -6.78 -6.76
CA VAL A 8 20.11 -7.79 -7.48
C VAL A 8 20.40 -7.72 -8.98
N MET A 9 20.41 -6.51 -9.56
CA MET A 9 20.64 -6.33 -10.99
C MET A 9 22.08 -6.61 -11.44
N ARG A 10 23.06 -6.55 -10.53
CA ARG A 10 24.47 -6.90 -10.81
C ARG A 10 24.73 -8.39 -10.66
N GLU A 11 24.08 -9.05 -9.69
CA GLU A 11 24.46 -10.40 -9.24
C GLU A 11 23.51 -11.51 -9.68
N ALA A 12 22.22 -11.21 -9.86
CA ALA A 12 21.22 -12.23 -10.16
C ALA A 12 21.44 -12.87 -11.54
N LYS A 13 21.30 -14.20 -11.60
CA LYS A 13 21.38 -14.98 -12.84
C LYS A 13 19.97 -15.30 -13.32
N GLY A 14 19.58 -14.76 -14.47
CA GLY A 14 18.29 -15.03 -15.10
C GLY A 14 17.27 -13.90 -14.95
N PRO A 15 16.03 -14.10 -15.41
CA PRO A 15 14.99 -13.08 -15.37
C PRO A 15 14.53 -12.81 -13.93
N ILE A 16 14.24 -11.54 -13.64
CA ILE A 16 13.74 -11.09 -12.33
C ILE A 16 12.29 -10.67 -12.50
N PHE A 17 11.42 -11.23 -11.66
CA PHE A 17 10.02 -10.81 -11.57
C PHE A 17 9.84 -9.82 -10.42
N ILE A 18 9.36 -8.61 -10.73
CA ILE A 18 9.09 -7.55 -9.75
C ILE A 18 7.58 -7.30 -9.73
N HIS A 19 6.96 -7.44 -8.55
CA HIS A 19 5.55 -7.15 -8.37
C HIS A 19 5.30 -6.36 -7.08
N CYS A 20 4.10 -5.80 -6.98
CA CYS A 20 3.56 -5.28 -5.72
C CYS A 20 2.13 -5.82 -5.54
N HIS A 21 1.34 -5.24 -4.64
CA HIS A 21 -0.05 -5.67 -4.41
C HIS A 21 -0.92 -5.55 -5.67
N HIS A 22 -1.07 -4.34 -6.23
CA HIS A 22 -1.86 -4.12 -7.45
C HIS A 22 -1.05 -4.10 -8.76
N GLY A 23 0.28 -4.25 -8.70
CA GLY A 23 1.16 -4.20 -9.86
C GLY A 23 1.29 -2.84 -10.58
N LYS A 24 0.65 -1.77 -10.09
CA LYS A 24 0.55 -0.47 -10.80
C LYS A 24 1.45 0.65 -10.28
N HIS A 25 1.98 0.51 -9.06
CA HIS A 25 2.63 1.63 -8.36
C HIS A 25 4.06 1.26 -7.93
N ARG A 26 4.21 0.64 -6.76
CA ARG A 26 5.53 0.32 -6.19
C ARG A 26 6.32 -0.65 -7.07
N GLY A 27 5.65 -1.64 -7.66
CA GLY A 27 6.27 -2.61 -8.56
C GLY A 27 6.91 -1.96 -9.78
N PRO A 28 6.15 -1.18 -10.59
CA PRO A 28 6.71 -0.43 -11.71
C PRO A 28 7.81 0.56 -11.31
N ALA A 29 7.67 1.27 -10.19
CA ALA A 29 8.72 2.17 -9.71
C ALA A 29 10.02 1.40 -9.38
N ALA A 30 9.93 0.27 -8.68
CA ALA A 30 11.08 -0.58 -8.37
C ALA A 30 11.70 -1.19 -9.64
N ALA A 31 10.88 -1.62 -10.61
CA ALA A 31 11.35 -2.14 -11.89
C ALA A 31 12.05 -1.06 -12.72
N ALA A 32 11.55 0.17 -12.73
CA ALA A 32 12.21 1.30 -13.39
C ALA A 32 13.59 1.57 -12.78
N VAL A 33 13.69 1.62 -11.44
CA VAL A 33 14.97 1.76 -10.73
C VAL A 33 15.92 0.61 -11.06
N ALA A 34 15.43 -0.63 -11.06
CA ALA A 34 16.23 -1.80 -11.40
C ALA A 34 16.76 -1.74 -12.84
N CYS A 35 15.92 -1.40 -13.82
CA CYS A 35 16.35 -1.25 -15.21
C CYS A 35 17.37 -0.11 -15.38
N MET A 36 17.18 1.01 -14.69
CA MET A 36 18.17 2.11 -14.68
C MET A 36 19.49 1.67 -14.03
N ALA A 37 19.44 0.93 -12.91
CA ALA A 37 20.63 0.40 -12.23
C ALA A 37 21.41 -0.59 -13.11
N ALA A 38 20.72 -1.33 -13.98
CA ALA A 38 21.33 -2.23 -14.97
C ALA A 38 21.81 -1.51 -16.25
N GLY A 39 21.66 -0.18 -16.33
CA GLY A 39 21.99 0.60 -17.52
C GLY A 39 21.10 0.29 -18.74
N LYS A 40 19.89 -0.25 -18.51
CA LYS A 40 18.95 -0.68 -19.57
C LYS A 40 17.83 0.33 -19.83
N MET A 41 17.78 1.41 -19.06
CA MET A 41 16.70 2.39 -19.12
C MET A 41 17.25 3.76 -18.73
N THR A 42 16.84 4.78 -19.45
CA THR A 42 17.07 6.19 -19.11
C THR A 42 15.99 6.69 -18.15
N ARG A 43 16.22 7.84 -17.51
CA ARG A 43 15.20 8.48 -16.65
C ARG A 43 13.91 8.81 -17.41
N ALA A 44 14.01 9.19 -18.69
CA ALA A 44 12.83 9.49 -19.50
C ALA A 44 12.00 8.23 -19.78
N GLU A 45 12.65 7.15 -20.19
CA GLU A 45 12.00 5.85 -20.40
C GLU A 45 11.40 5.28 -19.11
N ALA A 46 12.06 5.48 -17.97
CA ALA A 46 11.53 5.11 -16.66
C ALA A 46 10.22 5.83 -16.34
N ALA A 47 10.15 7.14 -16.60
CA ALA A 47 8.93 7.91 -16.42
C ALA A 47 7.81 7.45 -17.36
N ASP A 48 8.11 7.17 -18.63
CA ASP A 48 7.12 6.69 -19.59
C ASP A 48 6.64 5.28 -19.27
N PHE A 49 7.53 4.40 -18.79
CA PHE A 49 7.17 3.09 -18.28
C PHE A 49 6.22 3.18 -17.07
N MET A 50 6.49 4.06 -16.11
CA MET A 50 5.58 4.27 -14.97
C MET A 50 4.19 4.75 -15.40
N LYS A 51 4.10 5.60 -16.44
CA LYS A 51 2.81 6.02 -17.03
C LYS A 51 2.11 4.83 -17.67
N LEU A 52 2.83 4.06 -18.48
CA LEU A 52 2.30 2.87 -19.15
C LEU A 52 1.75 1.85 -18.15
N ALA A 53 2.45 1.63 -17.04
CA ALA A 53 2.03 0.73 -15.98
C ALA A 53 0.84 1.24 -15.14
N GLY A 54 0.41 2.50 -15.35
CA GLY A 54 -0.70 3.11 -14.62
C GLY A 54 -0.32 3.63 -13.23
N THR A 55 0.92 4.05 -13.02
CA THR A 55 1.32 4.71 -11.77
C THR A 55 0.53 6.02 -11.59
N GLY A 56 -0.27 6.11 -10.54
CA GLY A 56 -1.05 7.30 -10.24
C GLY A 56 -0.18 8.50 -9.85
N LYS A 57 -0.66 9.72 -10.12
CA LYS A 57 0.07 10.97 -9.81
C LYS A 57 0.12 11.25 -8.30
N GLU A 58 -0.85 10.72 -7.56
CA GLU A 58 -0.97 10.78 -6.10
C GLU A 58 0.13 9.98 -5.36
N TYR A 59 0.94 9.20 -6.08
CA TYR A 59 2.15 8.55 -5.58
C TYR A 59 3.39 9.42 -5.86
N ALA A 60 3.33 10.69 -5.48
CA ALA A 60 4.37 11.67 -5.78
C ALA A 60 5.76 11.24 -5.28
N GLY A 61 5.83 10.53 -4.15
CA GLY A 61 7.09 9.98 -3.64
C GLY A 61 7.74 8.98 -4.61
N LEU A 62 6.96 8.11 -5.25
CA LEU A 62 7.48 7.15 -6.23
C LEU A 62 8.03 7.86 -7.48
N TRP A 63 7.29 8.85 -7.98
CA TRP A 63 7.74 9.66 -9.11
C TRP A 63 9.01 10.43 -8.80
N ARG A 64 9.09 11.05 -7.62
CA ARG A 64 10.27 11.74 -7.11
C ARG A 64 11.47 10.80 -7.07
N ASP A 65 11.31 9.63 -6.44
CA ASP A 65 12.42 8.71 -6.20
C ASP A 65 12.96 8.11 -7.50
N VAL A 66 12.09 7.84 -8.49
CA VAL A 66 12.51 7.39 -9.82
C VAL A 66 13.20 8.51 -10.60
N ALA A 67 12.65 9.74 -10.56
CA ALA A 67 13.25 10.88 -11.26
C ALA A 67 14.62 11.28 -10.68
N ALA A 68 14.78 11.16 -9.36
CA ALA A 68 16.01 11.49 -8.64
C ALA A 68 17.05 10.36 -8.65
N PHE A 69 16.68 9.15 -9.11
CA PHE A 69 17.58 8.00 -9.07
C PHE A 69 18.85 8.25 -9.91
N GLN A 70 19.98 7.85 -9.32
CA GLN A 70 21.29 7.83 -9.98
C GLN A 70 21.90 6.45 -9.78
N PRO A 71 22.38 5.79 -10.86
CA PRO A 71 23.13 4.55 -10.75
C PRO A 71 24.33 4.72 -9.82
N LEU A 72 24.52 3.75 -8.93
CA LEU A 72 25.67 3.72 -8.02
C LEU A 72 26.94 3.33 -8.80
N ALA A 73 28.09 3.79 -8.33
CA ALA A 73 29.38 3.39 -8.88
C ALA A 73 29.61 1.87 -8.78
N ASP A 74 30.47 1.32 -9.63
CA ASP A 74 30.71 -0.13 -9.71
C ASP A 74 31.33 -0.70 -8.42
N ASP A 75 32.14 0.12 -7.74
CA ASP A 75 32.81 -0.20 -6.47
C ASP A 75 31.98 0.15 -5.22
N ALA A 76 30.74 0.62 -5.39
CA ALA A 76 29.87 0.95 -4.27
C ALA A 76 29.63 -0.29 -3.38
N LYS A 77 29.78 -0.12 -2.07
CA LYS A 77 29.46 -1.17 -1.09
C LYS A 77 27.94 -1.35 -1.01
N LEU A 78 27.45 -2.50 -1.46
CA LEU A 78 26.02 -2.82 -1.50
C LEU A 78 25.60 -3.66 -0.27
N PRO A 79 24.36 -3.51 0.22
CA PRO A 79 23.88 -4.29 1.36
C PRO A 79 23.75 -5.78 1.01
N GLU A 80 23.81 -6.66 2.01
CA GLU A 80 23.46 -8.08 1.82
C GLU A 80 21.99 -8.23 1.44
N LEU A 81 21.73 -9.15 0.51
CA LEU A 81 20.37 -9.51 0.14
C LEU A 81 19.83 -10.47 1.17
N VAL A 82 18.62 -10.17 1.65
CA VAL A 82 17.87 -11.03 2.55
C VAL A 82 16.67 -11.61 1.79
N GLU A 83 16.31 -12.84 2.11
CA GLU A 83 15.12 -13.49 1.52
C GLU A 83 13.84 -12.75 1.90
N ILE A 84 13.75 -12.29 3.15
CA ILE A 84 12.63 -11.52 3.68
C ILE A 84 13.21 -10.28 4.37
N ALA A 85 12.83 -9.10 3.87
CA ALA A 85 13.04 -7.87 4.60
C ALA A 85 11.92 -7.74 5.64
N GLU A 86 12.27 -7.67 6.93
CA GLU A 86 11.31 -7.36 7.97
C GLU A 86 10.81 -5.93 7.80
N VAL A 87 9.48 -5.76 7.81
CA VAL A 87 8.81 -4.46 7.68
C VAL A 87 7.83 -4.34 8.85
N ASP A 88 8.34 -4.48 10.07
CA ASP A 88 7.60 -4.24 11.31
C ASP A 88 7.38 -2.74 11.50
N SER A 89 6.58 -2.16 10.62
CA SER A 89 6.31 -0.74 10.57
C SER A 89 4.83 -0.49 10.32
N LEU A 90 4.40 0.72 10.63
CA LEU A 90 3.12 1.28 10.22
C LEU A 90 2.78 0.98 8.75
N ALA A 91 3.76 0.99 7.84
CA ALA A 91 3.54 0.69 6.42
C ALA A 91 3.11 -0.77 6.17
N GLY A 92 3.62 -1.72 6.96
CA GLY A 92 3.21 -3.12 6.94
C GLY A 92 1.76 -3.30 7.41
N ALA A 93 1.40 -2.67 8.54
CA ALA A 93 0.04 -2.66 9.05
C ALA A 93 -0.94 -2.02 8.05
N MET A 94 -0.56 -0.89 7.43
CA MET A 94 -1.37 -0.22 6.39
C MET A 94 -1.56 -1.09 5.15
N ALA A 95 -0.56 -1.89 4.77
CA ALA A 95 -0.69 -2.80 3.63
C ALA A 95 -1.68 -3.95 3.92
N LEU A 96 -1.73 -4.46 5.16
CA LEU A 96 -2.73 -5.44 5.57
C LEU A 96 -4.13 -4.83 5.63
N LEU A 97 -4.25 -3.61 6.16
CA LEU A 97 -5.49 -2.84 6.18
C LEU A 97 -6.03 -2.59 4.76
N ASP A 98 -5.18 -2.21 3.80
CA ASP A 98 -5.57 -1.97 2.40
C ASP A 98 -6.15 -3.24 1.74
N ARG A 99 -5.59 -4.42 2.04
CA ARG A 99 -6.14 -5.70 1.56
C ARG A 99 -7.53 -5.99 2.11
N ALA A 100 -7.74 -5.76 3.40
CA ALA A 100 -9.06 -5.91 4.02
C ALA A 100 -10.05 -4.88 3.45
N TRP A 101 -9.59 -3.66 3.19
CA TRP A 101 -10.39 -2.62 2.55
C TRP A 101 -10.80 -2.98 1.11
N ASP A 102 -9.90 -3.59 0.32
CA ASP A 102 -10.24 -4.14 -1.01
C ASP A 102 -11.39 -5.16 -0.93
N GLY A 103 -11.31 -6.10 0.01
CA GLY A 103 -12.40 -7.06 0.26
C GLY A 103 -13.69 -6.38 0.69
N LEU A 104 -13.59 -5.35 1.54
CA LEU A 104 -14.76 -4.60 2.03
C LEU A 104 -15.44 -3.80 0.91
N LYS A 105 -14.67 -3.23 -0.04
CA LYS A 105 -15.21 -2.57 -1.24
C LYS A 105 -16.03 -3.54 -2.11
N LEU A 106 -15.56 -4.77 -2.27
CA LEU A 106 -16.31 -5.81 -3.00
C LEU A 106 -17.62 -6.15 -2.28
N CYS A 107 -17.58 -6.31 -0.96
CA CYS A 107 -18.78 -6.51 -0.14
C CYS A 107 -19.76 -5.34 -0.27
N GLN A 108 -19.26 -4.09 -0.24
CA GLN A 108 -20.08 -2.89 -0.42
C GLN A 108 -20.74 -2.86 -1.79
N ALA A 109 -19.99 -3.14 -2.86
CA ALA A 109 -20.50 -3.19 -4.23
C ALA A 109 -21.55 -4.29 -4.42
N ALA A 110 -21.46 -5.39 -3.65
CA ALA A 110 -22.46 -6.45 -3.60
C ALA A 110 -23.67 -6.13 -2.68
N GLY A 111 -23.81 -4.89 -2.21
CA GLY A 111 -24.89 -4.48 -1.31
C GLY A 111 -24.75 -5.07 0.10
N TRP A 112 -23.53 -5.12 0.61
CA TRP A 112 -23.17 -5.71 1.90
C TRP A 112 -23.52 -7.20 2.01
N LYS A 113 -23.33 -7.93 0.91
CA LYS A 113 -23.46 -9.39 0.81
C LYS A 113 -22.14 -10.00 0.35
N THR A 114 -22.01 -11.31 0.51
CA THR A 114 -20.90 -12.06 -0.07
C THR A 114 -20.91 -11.90 -1.60
N PRO A 115 -19.83 -11.38 -2.22
CA PRO A 115 -19.75 -11.25 -3.67
C PRO A 115 -19.77 -12.61 -4.36
N LYS A 116 -20.42 -12.71 -5.53
CA LYS A 116 -20.59 -13.98 -6.25
C LYS A 116 -19.27 -14.65 -6.64
N ASP A 117 -18.28 -13.84 -7.02
CA ASP A 117 -16.96 -14.31 -7.46
C ASP A 117 -15.95 -14.43 -6.31
N HIS A 118 -16.37 -14.15 -5.07
CA HIS A 118 -15.53 -14.14 -3.88
C HIS A 118 -16.29 -14.71 -2.67
N ALA A 119 -16.53 -16.02 -2.70
CA ALA A 119 -17.28 -16.74 -1.65
C ALA A 119 -16.60 -16.72 -0.27
N ASP A 120 -15.30 -16.42 -0.22
CA ASP A 120 -14.49 -16.27 0.98
C ASP A 120 -14.73 -14.93 1.71
N LEU A 121 -15.32 -13.94 1.03
CA LEU A 121 -15.55 -12.63 1.62
C LEU A 121 -16.90 -12.58 2.37
N ALA A 122 -16.81 -12.36 3.68
CA ALA A 122 -17.96 -12.02 4.52
C ALA A 122 -17.89 -10.54 4.92
N PRO A 123 -18.94 -9.72 4.68
CA PRO A 123 -18.92 -8.29 4.97
C PRO A 123 -18.54 -7.96 6.41
N LYS A 124 -19.11 -8.66 7.39
CA LYS A 124 -18.78 -8.50 8.82
C LYS A 124 -17.31 -8.80 9.12
N GLN A 125 -16.73 -9.82 8.47
CA GLN A 125 -15.35 -10.21 8.70
C GLN A 125 -14.39 -9.20 8.07
N GLN A 126 -14.69 -8.70 6.88
CA GLN A 126 -13.88 -7.66 6.23
C GLN A 126 -13.89 -6.36 7.04
N ALA A 127 -15.04 -5.98 7.59
CA ALA A 127 -15.14 -4.82 8.48
C ALA A 127 -14.35 -5.00 9.78
N LEU A 128 -14.37 -6.21 10.37
CA LEU A 128 -13.53 -6.53 11.53
C LEU A 128 -12.04 -6.42 11.19
N LEU A 129 -11.61 -6.97 10.05
CA LEU A 129 -10.22 -6.88 9.61
C LEU A 129 -9.77 -5.43 9.38
N VAL A 130 -10.65 -4.58 8.87
CA VAL A 130 -10.39 -3.14 8.74
C VAL A 130 -10.22 -2.48 10.11
N LEU A 131 -11.10 -2.78 11.07
CA LEU A 131 -10.99 -2.28 12.45
C LEU A 131 -9.67 -2.73 13.11
N GLU A 132 -9.34 -4.02 13.04
CA GLU A 132 -8.08 -4.55 13.59
C GLU A 132 -6.87 -3.96 12.87
N GLY A 133 -6.96 -3.72 11.55
CA GLY A 133 -5.91 -3.04 10.80
C GLY A 133 -5.64 -1.62 11.30
N PHE A 134 -6.67 -0.88 11.71
CA PHE A 134 -6.47 0.44 12.35
C PHE A 134 -5.86 0.32 13.75
N LYS A 135 -6.25 -0.69 14.55
CA LYS A 135 -5.65 -0.94 15.87
C LYS A 135 -4.16 -1.26 15.75
N GLU A 136 -3.80 -2.16 14.84
CA GLU A 136 -2.41 -2.51 14.58
C GLU A 136 -1.62 -1.34 14.01
N SER A 137 -2.23 -0.55 13.12
CA SER A 137 -1.61 0.69 12.63
C SER A 137 -1.29 1.66 13.76
N ARG A 138 -2.19 1.83 14.73
CA ARG A 138 -1.94 2.69 15.89
C ARG A 138 -0.82 2.16 16.78
N ARG A 139 -0.76 0.84 16.99
CA ARG A 139 0.30 0.17 17.77
C ARG A 139 1.68 0.31 17.13
N ASN A 140 1.73 0.29 15.79
CA ASN A 140 2.97 0.40 15.02
C ASN A 140 3.33 1.85 14.66
N LEU A 141 2.66 2.85 15.25
CA LEU A 141 3.03 4.25 15.06
C LEU A 141 4.27 4.56 15.92
N GLU A 142 5.43 4.67 15.27
CA GLU A 142 6.72 4.91 15.92
C GLU A 142 6.88 6.34 16.47
N ASN A 143 6.15 7.29 15.88
CA ASN A 143 6.24 8.71 16.18
C ASN A 143 4.97 9.23 16.85
N ASP A 144 5.14 10.03 17.91
CA ASP A 144 4.05 10.65 18.66
C ASP A 144 3.47 11.88 17.93
N ASP A 145 3.25 11.80 16.61
CA ASP A 145 2.50 12.84 15.89
C ASP A 145 1.05 12.86 16.44
N PRO A 146 0.65 13.94 17.16
CA PRO A 146 -0.67 13.98 17.79
C PRO A 146 -1.79 14.03 16.75
N GLN A 147 -1.53 14.60 15.58
CA GLN A 147 -2.50 14.72 14.50
C GLN A 147 -2.76 13.37 13.83
N MET A 148 -1.69 12.62 13.55
CA MET A 148 -1.80 11.27 12.99
C MET A 148 -2.46 10.31 13.97
N THR A 149 -2.09 10.39 15.25
CA THR A 149 -2.73 9.63 16.34
C THR A 149 -4.23 9.87 16.37
N LYS A 150 -4.63 11.15 16.40
CA LYS A 150 -6.04 11.54 16.40
C LYS A 150 -6.79 11.03 15.16
N TRP A 151 -6.20 11.12 13.97
CA TRP A 151 -6.84 10.64 12.75
C TRP A 151 -7.01 9.13 12.72
N LEU A 152 -6.05 8.37 13.25
CA LEU A 152 -6.18 6.92 13.39
C LEU A 152 -7.28 6.54 14.39
N GLU A 153 -7.39 7.25 15.51
CA GLU A 153 -8.46 7.04 16.50
C GLU A 153 -9.84 7.37 15.94
N GLU A 154 -9.98 8.49 15.22
CA GLU A 154 -11.21 8.85 14.51
C GLU A 154 -11.62 7.77 13.50
N ALA A 155 -10.67 7.29 12.69
CA ALA A 155 -10.92 6.23 11.71
C ALA A 155 -11.30 4.92 12.39
N MET A 156 -10.63 4.55 13.49
CA MET A 156 -10.95 3.37 14.27
C MET A 156 -12.38 3.40 14.82
N ALA A 157 -12.85 4.56 15.29
CA ALA A 157 -14.23 4.74 15.73
C ALA A 157 -15.24 4.54 14.58
N GLN A 158 -14.93 5.01 13.37
CA GLN A 158 -15.77 4.77 12.19
C GLN A 158 -15.75 3.29 11.78
N ALA A 159 -14.59 2.63 11.84
CA ALA A 159 -14.45 1.20 11.56
C ALA A 159 -15.25 0.34 12.55
N GLU A 160 -15.24 0.70 13.83
CA GLU A 160 -16.05 0.05 14.86
C GLU A 160 -17.55 0.20 14.56
N GLN A 161 -18.02 1.41 14.25
CA GLN A 161 -19.42 1.65 13.86
C GLN A 161 -19.81 0.82 12.62
N LEU A 162 -18.96 0.80 11.60
CA LEU A 162 -19.19 0.00 10.39
C LEU A 162 -19.30 -1.50 10.70
N HIS A 163 -18.37 -2.02 11.50
CA HIS A 163 -18.37 -3.41 11.92
C HIS A 163 -19.64 -3.76 12.70
N GLN A 164 -20.03 -2.93 13.67
CA GLN A 164 -21.25 -3.14 14.47
C GLN A 164 -22.53 -3.12 13.63
N SER A 165 -22.66 -2.17 12.69
CA SER A 165 -23.81 -2.12 11.78
C SER A 165 -23.90 -3.38 10.92
N LEU A 166 -22.78 -3.85 10.36
CA LEU A 166 -22.76 -5.07 9.55
C LEU A 166 -22.97 -6.34 10.38
N GLN A 167 -22.44 -6.39 11.60
CA GLN A 167 -22.65 -7.51 12.53
C GLN A 167 -24.14 -7.64 12.91
N ALA A 168 -24.83 -6.51 13.06
CA ALA A 168 -26.26 -6.49 13.36
C ALA A 168 -27.17 -6.55 12.12
N GLY A 169 -26.61 -6.71 10.91
CA GLY A 169 -27.38 -6.76 9.66
C GLY A 169 -27.99 -5.42 9.23
N ARG A 170 -27.63 -4.30 9.88
CA ARG A 170 -28.12 -2.94 9.57
C ARG A 170 -27.30 -2.32 8.44
N THR A 171 -27.48 -2.86 7.24
CA THR A 171 -26.69 -2.51 6.05
C THR A 171 -26.89 -1.05 5.59
N ASP A 172 -28.06 -0.46 5.83
CA ASP A 172 -28.32 0.96 5.54
C ASP A 172 -27.44 1.89 6.38
N GLU A 173 -27.22 1.52 7.66
CA GLU A 173 -26.36 2.28 8.58
C GLU A 173 -24.88 2.17 8.25
N ALA A 174 -24.46 1.12 7.55
CA ALA A 174 -23.05 0.88 7.19
C ALA A 174 -22.51 1.90 6.15
N THR A 175 -23.39 2.50 5.34
CA THR A 175 -22.98 3.39 4.24
C THR A 175 -22.26 4.65 4.73
N ARG A 176 -22.74 5.25 5.82
CA ARG A 176 -22.14 6.48 6.37
C ARG A 176 -20.71 6.27 6.92
N PRO A 177 -20.45 5.33 7.83
CA PRO A 177 -19.10 5.10 8.35
C PRO A 177 -18.15 4.58 7.26
N TYR A 178 -18.64 3.81 6.29
CA TYR A 178 -17.84 3.42 5.12
C TYR A 178 -17.30 4.63 4.35
N LYS A 179 -18.16 5.60 4.00
CA LYS A 179 -17.72 6.83 3.31
C LYS A 179 -16.80 7.70 4.17
N ALA A 180 -17.05 7.73 5.48
CA ALA A 180 -16.19 8.45 6.42
C ALA A 180 -14.77 7.85 6.45
N LEU A 181 -14.65 6.52 6.43
CA LEU A 181 -13.36 5.83 6.33
C LEU A 181 -12.64 6.13 5.01
N GLU A 182 -13.35 6.11 3.88
CA GLU A 182 -12.77 6.43 2.57
C GLU A 182 -12.14 7.84 2.58
N ALA A 183 -12.87 8.83 3.10
CA ALA A 183 -12.39 10.20 3.26
C ALA A 183 -11.22 10.30 4.25
N ALA A 184 -11.27 9.56 5.38
CA ALA A 184 -10.21 9.55 6.37
C ALA A 184 -8.90 8.96 5.81
N CYS A 185 -8.98 7.87 5.05
CA CYS A 185 -7.84 7.27 4.37
C CYS A 185 -7.21 8.25 3.37
N LEU A 186 -8.03 8.93 2.56
CA LEU A 186 -7.55 9.90 1.59
C LEU A 186 -6.81 11.06 2.28
N ARG A 187 -7.44 11.67 3.30
CA ARG A 187 -6.87 12.78 4.07
C ARG A 187 -5.54 12.40 4.72
N CYS A 188 -5.46 11.21 5.34
CA CYS A 188 -4.24 10.74 5.97
C CYS A 188 -3.12 10.52 4.93
N HIS A 189 -3.44 9.86 3.82
CA HIS A 189 -2.46 9.57 2.79
C HIS A 189 -1.93 10.81 2.06
N GLU A 190 -2.75 11.83 1.87
CA GLU A 190 -2.31 13.10 1.29
C GLU A 190 -1.19 13.75 2.13
N GLN A 191 -1.31 13.69 3.46
CA GLN A 191 -0.37 14.30 4.39
C GLN A 191 0.86 13.43 4.69
N TYR A 192 0.68 12.11 4.86
CA TYR A 192 1.68 11.25 5.50
C TYR A 192 2.28 10.15 4.63
N ARG A 193 1.79 9.92 3.41
CA ARG A 193 2.22 8.77 2.58
C ARG A 193 3.44 9.03 1.68
N ASN A 194 3.72 10.29 1.35
CA ASN A 194 4.68 10.69 0.30
C ASN A 194 6.01 11.24 0.84
#